data_AF-A0A1F5VN95-F1
#
_entry.id   AF-A0A1F5VN95-F1
#
_cell.length_a   1.000
_cell.length_b   1.000
_cell.length_c   1.000
_cell.angle_alpha   90.00
_cell.angle_beta   90.00
_cell.angle_gamma   90.00
#
_symmetry.space_group_name_H-M   'P 1'
#
loop_
_entity.id
_entity.type
_entity.pdbx_description
1 polymer ?
#
loop_
_entity_poly.entity_id
_entity_poly.type
_entity_poly.pdbx_seq_one_letter_code
_entity_poly.pdbx_strand_id
1 'polypeptide(L)'
;MKKLLLLCALLCLCGVIAAKRAAPVPVSPVVYKGIEYRAPHERMGYVQAWDIKNNKFLWEKKIYDVPIDPKLEEDVQWIFVTSLEMKNDKLIVTNETNEIFSVELEPETNSTINVDTVELKKSKPFTIKLSTLVIIVGLLIVALFLVTHLTKRH
;
A
#
# COMPACT_ATOMS: atom_id res chain seq x y z
N MET A 1 15.45 -35.31 -31.31
CA MET A 1 16.35 -34.16 -31.09
C MET A 1 15.77 -32.85 -31.63
N LYS A 2 15.37 -32.75 -32.91
CA LYS A 2 14.75 -31.52 -33.47
C LYS A 2 13.47 -31.04 -32.76
N LYS A 3 12.63 -31.95 -32.27
CA LYS A 3 11.39 -31.63 -31.52
C LYS A 3 11.63 -31.03 -30.12
N LEU A 4 12.79 -31.31 -29.50
CA LEU A 4 13.16 -30.78 -28.18
C LEU A 4 13.72 -29.34 -28.30
N LEU A 5 14.44 -29.06 -29.39
CA LEU A 5 14.91 -27.70 -29.71
C LEU A 5 13.75 -26.75 -30.03
N LEU A 6 12.71 -27.24 -30.71
CA LEU A 6 11.49 -26.48 -30.99
C LEU A 6 10.70 -26.12 -29.72
N LEU A 7 10.75 -26.97 -28.69
CA LEU A 7 10.07 -26.70 -27.41
C LEU A 7 10.78 -25.62 -26.60
N CYS A 8 12.11 -25.62 -26.55
CA CYS A 8 12.90 -24.57 -25.89
C CYS A 8 12.77 -23.20 -26.59
N ALA A 9 12.70 -23.18 -27.92
CA ALA A 9 12.48 -21.94 -28.67
C ALA A 9 11.08 -21.33 -28.43
N LEU A 10 10.07 -22.18 -28.17
CA LEU A 10 8.70 -21.72 -27.90
C LEU A 10 8.53 -21.14 -26.48
N LEU A 11 9.31 -21.59 -25.50
CA LEU A 11 9.30 -21.03 -24.14
C LEU A 11 9.95 -19.64 -24.04
N CYS A 12 10.81 -19.25 -25.00
CA CYS A 12 11.46 -17.94 -25.01
C CYS A 12 10.57 -16.78 -25.53
N LEU A 13 9.35 -17.06 -25.99
CA LEU A 13 8.40 -16.05 -26.47
C LEU A 13 7.38 -15.59 -25.42
N CYS A 14 7.47 -16.07 -24.17
CA CYS A 14 6.64 -15.56 -23.07
C CYS A 14 7.19 -14.20 -22.63
N GLY A 15 6.86 -13.17 -23.41
CA GLY A 15 7.25 -11.79 -23.18
C GLY A 15 6.73 -11.25 -21.86
N VAL A 16 7.53 -10.37 -21.25
CA VAL A 16 7.10 -9.54 -20.13
C VAL A 16 6.18 -8.47 -20.73
N ILE A 17 4.89 -8.77 -20.84
CA ILE A 17 3.88 -7.73 -21.10
C ILE A 17 3.79 -6.94 -19.80
N ALA A 18 4.44 -5.78 -19.76
CA ALA A 18 4.26 -4.82 -18.68
C ALA A 18 2.82 -4.29 -18.77
N ALA A 19 1.93 -4.84 -17.95
CA ALA A 19 0.59 -4.30 -17.79
C ALA A 19 0.72 -2.93 -17.13
N LYS A 20 0.26 -1.87 -17.82
CA LYS A 20 0.23 -0.52 -17.26
C LYS A 20 -0.55 -0.55 -15.94
N ARG A 21 0.05 -0.03 -14.88
CA ARG A 21 -0.57 -0.02 -13.56
C ARG A 21 -1.77 0.93 -13.59
N ALA A 22 -2.94 0.44 -13.20
CA ALA A 22 -4.10 1.28 -12.96
C ALA A 22 -3.86 2.10 -11.69
N ALA A 23 -4.24 3.36 -11.73
CA ALA A 23 -4.19 4.19 -10.55
C ALA A 23 -5.25 3.71 -9.52
N PRO A 24 -5.05 3.94 -8.22
CA PRO A 24 -5.92 3.40 -7.18
C PRO A 24 -7.34 3.96 -7.22
N VAL A 25 -8.27 3.26 -6.59
CA VAL A 25 -9.66 3.73 -6.44
C VAL A 25 -9.67 5.10 -5.75
N PRO A 26 -10.50 6.06 -6.20
CA PRO A 26 -10.64 7.35 -5.52
C PRO A 26 -10.95 7.19 -4.03
N VAL A 27 -10.23 7.93 -3.19
CA VAL A 27 -10.42 7.91 -1.74
C VAL A 27 -11.59 8.82 -1.37
N SER A 28 -12.50 8.31 -0.54
CA SER A 28 -13.61 9.11 -0.03
C SER A 28 -13.09 10.27 0.84
N PRO A 29 -13.55 11.51 0.62
CA PRO A 29 -13.19 12.63 1.47
C PRO A 29 -13.67 12.44 2.91
N VAL A 30 -12.99 13.12 3.83
CA VAL A 30 -13.34 13.13 5.25
C VAL A 30 -13.71 14.55 5.65
N VAL A 31 -14.87 14.73 6.26
CA VAL A 31 -15.33 16.04 6.74
C VAL A 31 -15.15 16.13 8.25
N TYR A 32 -14.49 17.19 8.71
CA TYR A 32 -14.28 17.44 10.13
C TYR A 32 -14.20 18.94 10.40
N LYS A 33 -14.97 19.42 11.40
CA LYS A 33 -15.07 20.85 11.78
C LYS A 33 -15.31 21.82 10.62
N GLY A 34 -16.11 21.41 9.62
CA GLY A 34 -16.43 22.26 8.46
C GLY A 34 -15.36 22.28 7.37
N ILE A 35 -14.32 21.47 7.51
CA ILE A 35 -13.27 21.29 6.50
C ILE A 35 -13.41 19.89 5.91
N GLU A 36 -13.39 19.80 4.58
CA GLU A 36 -13.30 18.55 3.83
C GLU A 36 -11.85 18.28 3.45
N TYR A 37 -11.35 17.14 3.88
CA TYR A 37 -10.02 16.62 3.58
C TYR A 37 -10.12 15.63 2.41
N ARG A 38 -9.35 15.88 1.36
CA ARG A 38 -9.34 15.09 0.12
C ARG A 38 -7.95 14.56 -0.17
N ALA A 39 -7.84 13.35 -0.71
CA ALA A 39 -6.60 12.83 -1.28
C ALA A 39 -6.66 12.97 -2.81
N PRO A 40 -5.91 13.90 -3.43
CA PRO A 40 -5.93 14.09 -4.87
C PRO A 40 -5.31 12.87 -5.58
N HIS A 41 -6.00 12.37 -6.60
CA HIS A 41 -5.55 11.21 -7.36
C HIS A 41 -4.36 11.48 -8.27
N GLU A 42 -4.18 12.75 -8.67
CA GLU A 42 -3.10 13.20 -9.56
C GLU A 42 -1.76 13.39 -8.83
N ARG A 43 -1.75 13.30 -7.49
CA ARG A 43 -0.57 13.59 -6.66
C ARG A 43 -0.42 12.60 -5.52
N MET A 44 0.59 11.75 -5.63
CA MET A 44 0.95 10.79 -4.59
C MET A 44 1.38 11.49 -3.28
N GLY A 45 0.88 11.00 -2.16
CA GLY A 45 1.28 11.47 -0.83
C GLY A 45 0.84 12.87 -0.46
N TYR A 46 -0.14 13.46 -1.15
CA TYR A 46 -0.71 14.75 -0.78
C TYR A 46 -2.11 14.61 -0.14
N VAL A 47 -2.46 15.59 0.68
CA VAL A 47 -3.81 15.82 1.19
C VAL A 47 -4.16 17.29 0.99
N GLN A 48 -5.39 17.56 0.59
CA GLN A 48 -5.95 18.90 0.44
C GLN A 48 -7.04 19.14 1.47
N ALA A 49 -7.14 20.39 1.94
CA ALA A 49 -8.23 20.86 2.80
C ALA A 49 -9.07 21.90 2.09
N TRP A 50 -10.39 21.76 2.20
CA TRP A 50 -11.39 22.61 1.56
C TRP A 50 -12.43 23.05 2.59
N ASP A 51 -12.71 24.35 2.67
CA ASP A 51 -13.85 24.87 3.43
C ASP A 51 -15.15 24.45 2.73
N ILE A 52 -16.02 23.71 3.42
CA ILE A 52 -17.25 23.17 2.81
C ILE A 52 -18.32 24.23 2.60
N LYS A 53 -18.29 25.32 3.39
CA LYS A 53 -19.33 26.34 3.38
C LYS A 53 -19.28 27.14 2.08
N ASN A 54 -18.09 27.45 1.60
CA ASN A 54 -17.86 28.27 0.41
C ASN A 54 -17.12 27.51 -0.70
N ASN A 55 -16.87 26.21 -0.52
CA ASN A 55 -16.06 25.37 -1.41
C ASN A 55 -14.68 26.00 -1.72
N LYS A 56 -14.04 26.55 -0.68
CA LYS A 56 -12.78 27.29 -0.82
C LYS A 56 -11.61 26.37 -0.48
N PHE A 57 -10.65 26.27 -1.40
CA PHE A 57 -9.37 25.62 -1.11
C PHE A 57 -8.63 26.36 0.02
N LEU A 58 -8.22 25.63 1.06
CA LEU A 58 -7.51 26.16 2.22
C LEU A 58 -6.01 25.91 2.10
N TRP A 59 -5.63 24.65 1.90
CA TRP A 59 -4.24 24.24 1.77
C TRP A 59 -4.08 22.87 1.10
N GLU A 60 -2.87 22.59 0.66
CA GLU A 60 -2.39 21.26 0.25
C GLU A 60 -1.10 20.96 1.00
N LYS A 61 -0.96 19.73 1.49
CA LYS A 61 0.21 19.28 2.26
C LYS A 61 0.72 17.95 1.76
N LYS A 62 2.05 17.83 1.61
CA LYS A 62 2.72 16.55 1.39
C LYS A 62 2.84 15.81 2.71
N ILE A 63 2.32 14.60 2.75
CA ILE A 63 2.30 13.73 3.93
C ILE A 63 3.50 12.79 3.93
N TYR A 64 3.91 12.30 2.76
CA TYR A 64 5.07 11.44 2.61
C TYR A 64 5.74 11.60 1.24
N ASP A 65 7.02 11.22 1.18
CA ASP A 65 7.81 11.14 -0.04
C ASP A 65 7.84 9.71 -0.59
N VAL A 66 7.82 9.60 -1.91
CA VAL A 66 8.05 8.35 -2.62
C VAL A 66 9.38 8.49 -3.35
N PRO A 67 10.47 7.83 -2.89
CA PRO A 67 11.74 7.86 -3.59
C PRO A 67 11.61 7.13 -4.94
N ILE A 68 12.00 7.80 -6.02
CA ILE A 68 11.91 7.28 -7.39
C ILE A 68 13.33 6.94 -7.88
N ASP A 69 13.52 5.72 -8.38
CA ASP A 69 14.70 5.36 -9.15
C ASP A 69 14.53 5.85 -10.60
N PRO A 70 15.39 6.75 -11.09
CA PRO A 70 15.31 7.26 -12.46
C PRO A 70 15.58 6.21 -13.54
N LYS A 71 16.06 5.01 -13.17
CA LYS A 71 16.31 3.89 -14.09
C LYS A 71 15.07 3.02 -14.32
N LEU A 72 14.01 3.22 -13.55
CA LEU A 72 12.75 2.48 -13.65
C LEU A 72 11.65 3.40 -14.18
N GLU A 73 10.59 2.81 -14.75
CA GLU A 73 9.40 3.57 -15.14
C GLU A 73 8.80 4.27 -13.91
N GLU A 74 8.28 5.48 -14.08
CA GLU A 74 7.86 6.31 -12.93
C GLU A 74 6.56 5.80 -12.30
N ASP A 75 5.57 5.48 -13.13
CA ASP A 75 4.21 5.13 -12.71
C ASP A 75 4.12 3.78 -12.00
N VAL A 76 5.03 2.85 -12.32
CA VAL A 76 5.14 1.58 -11.58
C VAL A 76 5.62 1.79 -10.14
N GLN A 77 6.29 2.91 -9.86
CA GLN A 77 6.85 3.25 -8.54
C GLN A 77 5.91 4.10 -7.67
N TRP A 78 4.80 4.61 -8.21
CA TRP A 78 3.89 5.49 -7.48
C TRP A 78 3.27 4.81 -6.25
N ILE A 79 3.10 5.56 -5.16
CA ILE A 79 2.43 5.09 -3.93
C ILE A 79 1.42 6.13 -3.50
N PHE A 80 0.15 5.85 -3.71
CA PHE A 80 -0.95 6.78 -3.41
C PHE A 80 -1.55 6.55 -2.03
N VAL A 81 -2.29 7.57 -1.58
CA VAL A 81 -3.16 7.48 -0.42
C VAL A 81 -4.33 6.56 -0.77
N THR A 82 -4.67 5.66 0.13
CA THR A 82 -5.78 4.68 0.00
C THR A 82 -6.88 4.91 1.02
N SER A 83 -6.59 5.58 2.13
CA SER A 83 -7.57 5.86 3.18
C SER A 83 -7.28 7.18 3.90
N LEU A 84 -8.36 7.87 4.25
CA LEU A 84 -8.39 9.00 5.16
C LEU A 84 -9.38 8.68 6.28
N GLU A 85 -9.00 8.97 7.53
CA GLU A 85 -9.87 8.75 8.68
C GLU A 85 -9.58 9.80 9.76
N MET A 86 -10.60 10.26 10.49
CA MET A 86 -10.38 11.07 11.69
C MET A 86 -10.27 10.20 12.94
N LYS A 87 -9.20 10.38 13.72
CA LYS A 87 -9.07 9.79 15.06
C LYS A 87 -8.49 10.79 16.03
N ASN A 88 -9.16 11.01 17.17
CA ASN A 88 -8.68 11.86 18.25
C ASN A 88 -8.18 13.24 17.76
N ASP A 89 -8.97 13.90 16.91
CA ASP A 89 -8.65 15.19 16.30
C ASP A 89 -7.42 15.22 15.37
N LYS A 90 -6.91 14.05 14.99
CA LYS A 90 -5.85 13.88 13.99
C LYS A 90 -6.41 13.23 12.73
N LEU A 91 -5.91 13.67 11.58
CA LEU A 91 -6.20 13.02 10.31
C LEU A 91 -5.21 11.87 10.11
N ILE A 92 -5.75 10.66 10.03
CA ILE A 92 -5.02 9.43 9.77
C ILE A 92 -5.03 9.17 8.26
N VAL A 93 -3.85 9.04 7.69
CA VAL A 93 -3.64 8.82 6.26
C VAL A 93 -2.97 7.46 6.09
N THR A 94 -3.54 6.58 5.26
CA THR A 94 -2.93 5.29 4.90
C THR A 94 -2.58 5.28 3.43
N ASN A 95 -1.42 4.74 3.05
CA ASN A 95 -1.00 4.60 1.66
C ASN A 95 -1.10 3.15 1.14
N GLU A 96 -0.76 2.92 -0.12
CA GLU A 96 -0.80 1.58 -0.75
C GLU A 96 0.17 0.56 -0.12
N THR A 97 1.21 1.00 0.58
CA THR A 97 2.15 0.13 1.32
C THR A 97 1.69 -0.15 2.75
N ASN A 98 0.51 0.33 3.15
CA ASN A 98 -0.06 0.28 4.50
C ASN A 98 0.77 1.04 5.55
N GLU A 99 1.58 2.01 5.13
CA GLU A 99 2.17 2.98 6.04
C GLU A 99 1.07 3.95 6.50
N ILE A 100 1.05 4.24 7.80
CA ILE A 100 0.03 5.06 8.44
C ILE A 100 0.69 6.33 8.97
N PHE A 101 0.16 7.47 8.59
CA PHE A 101 0.62 8.79 8.98
C PHE A 101 -0.47 9.48 9.81
N SER A 102 -0.06 10.12 10.90
CA SER A 102 -0.96 10.92 11.75
C SER A 102 -0.66 12.39 11.52
N VAL A 103 -1.62 13.14 11.02
CA VAL A 103 -1.49 14.56 10.73
C VAL A 103 -2.25 15.34 11.80
N GLU A 104 -1.53 16.16 12.55
CA GLU A 104 -2.17 17.13 13.43
C GLU A 104 -2.80 18.24 12.60
N LEU A 105 -4.08 18.50 12.88
CA LEU A 105 -4.85 19.50 12.17
C LEU A 105 -4.81 20.79 12.97
N GLU A 106 -4.04 21.77 12.50
CA GLU A 106 -4.08 23.10 13.10
C GLU A 106 -5.38 23.81 12.72
N PRO A 107 -6.12 24.36 13.69
CA PRO A 107 -7.26 25.21 13.41
C PRO A 107 -6.77 26.56 12.89
N GLU A 108 -6.77 26.69 11.56
CA GLU A 108 -6.65 27.92 10.76
C GLU A 108 -5.42 28.84 10.99
N THR A 109 -4.72 29.10 9.87
CA THR A 109 -3.91 30.30 9.58
C THR A 109 -2.50 30.44 10.18
N ASN A 110 -1.61 29.48 9.95
CA ASN A 110 -0.31 29.80 9.32
C ASN A 110 0.45 28.52 8.97
N SER A 111 1.05 28.56 7.79
CA SER A 111 1.76 27.45 7.15
C SER A 111 3.03 27.09 7.92
N THR A 112 2.97 26.35 9.02
CA THR A 112 4.09 25.50 9.51
C THR A 112 3.53 24.49 10.52
N ILE A 113 3.14 23.31 10.05
CA ILE A 113 2.65 22.24 10.94
C ILE A 113 3.66 21.09 10.94
N ASN A 114 4.21 20.77 12.12
CA ASN A 114 5.06 19.61 12.36
C ASN A 114 4.32 18.33 11.91
N VAL A 115 4.84 17.66 10.88
CA VAL A 115 4.46 16.28 10.60
C VAL A 115 5.29 15.43 11.55
N ASP A 116 4.72 15.12 12.71
CA ASP A 116 5.26 14.05 13.54
C ASP A 116 5.07 12.77 12.74
N THR A 117 6.13 12.36 12.05
CA THR A 117 6.22 11.03 11.45
C THR A 117 6.18 10.07 12.62
N VAL A 118 4.99 9.58 12.94
CA VAL A 118 4.86 8.37 13.73
C VAL A 118 5.36 7.27 12.81
N GLU A 119 6.68 7.06 12.79
CA GLU A 119 7.26 5.83 12.28
C GLU A 119 6.62 4.71 13.11
N LEU A 120 5.57 4.10 12.56
CA LEU A 120 5.23 2.74 12.94
C LEU A 120 6.48 1.94 12.62
N LYS A 121 7.26 1.68 13.67
CA LYS A 121 8.49 0.91 13.71
C LYS A 121 8.35 -0.21 12.68
N LYS A 122 8.94 -0.03 11.49
CA LYS A 122 8.85 -1.01 10.38
C LYS A 122 9.15 -2.36 11.00
N SER A 123 8.12 -3.17 11.22
CA SER A 123 8.33 -4.50 11.76
C SER A 123 9.20 -5.18 10.72
N LYS A 124 10.37 -5.68 11.14
CA LYS A 124 11.27 -6.40 10.24
C LYS A 124 10.42 -7.34 9.40
N PRO A 125 10.57 -7.36 8.05
CA PRO A 125 9.88 -8.34 7.25
C PRO A 125 10.15 -9.69 7.88
N PHE A 126 9.10 -10.44 8.15
CA PHE A 126 9.21 -11.73 8.81
C PHE A 126 9.89 -12.70 7.84
N THR A 127 11.22 -12.71 7.85
CA THR A 127 12.03 -13.59 7.02
C THR A 127 12.02 -14.97 7.66
N ILE A 128 11.13 -15.84 7.21
CA ILE A 128 11.18 -17.25 7.56
C ILE A 128 12.40 -17.85 6.85
N LYS A 129 13.37 -18.36 7.61
CA LYS A 129 14.48 -19.13 7.01
C LYS A 129 13.90 -20.32 6.25
N LEU A 130 14.45 -20.63 5.07
CA LEU A 130 13.98 -21.75 4.23
C LEU A 130 13.89 -23.07 5.02
N SER A 131 14.81 -23.31 5.96
CA SER A 131 14.77 -24.48 6.85
C SER A 131 13.53 -24.50 7.77
N THR A 132 13.10 -23.34 8.28
CA THR A 132 11.89 -23.21 9.11
C THR A 132 10.63 -23.41 8.27
N LEU A 133 10.60 -22.93 7.02
CA LEU A 133 9.49 -23.15 6.09
C LEU A 133 9.32 -24.64 5.77
N VAL A 134 10.42 -25.36 5.54
CA VAL A 134 10.42 -26.82 5.30
C VAL A 134 9.84 -27.58 6.51
N ILE A 135 10.16 -27.17 7.74
CA ILE A 135 9.62 -27.81 8.96
C ILE A 135 8.11 -27.56 9.09
N ILE A 136 7.64 -26.32 8.86
CA ILE A 136 6.21 -25.98 8.93
C ILE A 136 5.40 -26.76 7.89
N VAL A 137 5.88 -26.81 6.65
CA VAL A 137 5.25 -27.59 5.58
C VAL A 137 5.25 -29.08 5.91
N GLY A 138 6.36 -29.61 6.44
CA GLY A 138 6.45 -31.01 6.88
C GLY A 138 5.43 -31.35 7.98
N LEU A 139 5.30 -30.50 9.00
CA LEU A 139 4.31 -30.68 10.06
C LEU A 139 2.87 -30.62 9.54
N LEU A 140 2.58 -29.72 8.61
CA LEU A 140 1.26 -29.62 7.96
C LEU A 140 0.91 -30.88 7.17
N ILE A 141 1.88 -31.44 6.44
CA ILE A 141 1.70 -32.70 5.69
C ILE A 141 1.44 -33.87 6.66
N VAL A 142 2.20 -33.96 7.76
CA VAL A 142 2.00 -35.00 8.79
C VAL A 142 0.63 -34.86 9.45
N ALA A 143 0.20 -33.64 9.77
CA ALA A 143 -1.12 -33.38 10.33
C ALA A 143 -2.24 -33.77 9.36
N LEU A 144 -2.10 -33.46 8.06
CA LEU A 144 -3.04 -33.90 7.02
C LEU A 144 -3.10 -35.42 6.92
N PHE A 145 -1.94 -36.09 7.03
CA PHE A 145 -1.86 -37.55 6.99
C PHE A 145 -2.52 -38.18 8.23
N LEU A 146 -2.35 -37.58 9.42
CA LEU A 146 -3.03 -38.04 10.63
C LEU A 146 -4.55 -37.87 10.52
N VAL A 147 -5.01 -36.71 10.05
CA VAL A 147 -6.45 -36.43 9.89
C VAL A 147 -7.07 -37.40 8.89
N THR A 148 -6.42 -37.65 7.75
CA THR A 148 -6.92 -38.60 6.74
C THR A 148 -6.86 -40.05 7.20
N HIS A 149 -5.92 -40.42 8.08
CA HIS A 149 -5.85 -41.77 8.63
C HIS A 149 -6.87 -42.01 9.75
N LEU A 150 -7.19 -40.98 10.54
CA LEU A 150 -8.24 -41.02 11.55
C LEU A 150 -9.65 -41.06 10.94
N THR A 151 -9.88 -40.40 9.80
CA THR A 151 -11.18 -40.44 9.11
C THR A 151 -11.45 -41.75 8.35
N LYS A 152 -10.42 -42.57 8.11
CA LYS A 152 -10.53 -43.85 7.39
C LYS A 152 -10.75 -45.07 8.31
N ARG A 153 -10.87 -44.87 9.63
CA ARG A 153 -11.12 -45.92 10.65
C ARG A 153 -12.60 -46.13 10.98
N HIS A 154 -13.51 -45.90 10.04
CA HIS A 154 -14.92 -46.26 10.13
C HIS A 154 -15.34 -47.14 8.96
#